data_AF-A0A125Q1W7-F1
#
_entry.id   AF-A0A125Q1W7-F1
#
_cell.length_a   1.000
_cell.length_b   1.000
_cell.length_c   1.000
_cell.angle_alpha   90.00
_cell.angle_beta   90.00
_cell.angle_gamma   90.00
#
_symmetry.space_group_name_H-M   'P 1'
#
loop_
_entity.id
_entity.type
_entity.pdbx_description
1 polymer ?
#
loop_
_entity_poly.entity_id
_entity_poly.type
_entity_poly.pdbx_seq_one_letter_code
_entity_poly.pdbx_strand_id
1 'polypeptide(L)'
;MGVLFESATALLDRRRLTTVWLPLLVFVGALGAVVVAGVGWGAARLWWGGLGTEGSSALVVALALLTILLGQLLAGYRTDLLRLFSGYWPALPGLTWLGRQMTARHQRVHAGRTGGDPTLFLGYPRRADRVLPTRLGNTLRAAEEHADRYGLDGVAAWPRLYVVLPEQFVAAFSSAATGLEAAVTISVLGAGFALLGGGLAAAVLPWYGALACVWGGIGVALLGYRAAARAAVPYAQLVRTAFDVHRFALLEAMRLELPPSFGAEREQWLQLGKVWYSGWPDSDRASALRYPQPVEPAEVNGSAGVSGPHRPAATVPPGASRQPGPVAPSSADAPQAVAAASPVDAPPAVVTPGTAGQRRPLPVRAIALVAVGLLGGVAAAVAAGRADSTPVAARSLPAFHVLTAADVRGRPDGNSLGRYTVRAVAQGRPLHTRELGPKLPDGVLVGRSIVALPAAGLADRFGRGARVTLVVVPAAPETGPAAPPERFVDVLVLDRLDRDPYPLVVAVSSTRVDRLLALTAGGAVHVVVD
;
A
#
# COMPACT_ATOMS: atom_id res chain seq x y z
N MET A 1 -17.58 -14.51 -27.86
CA MET A 1 -16.46 -13.53 -27.87
C MET A 1 -16.94 -12.12 -27.56
N GLY A 2 -17.79 -11.48 -28.39
CA GLY A 2 -18.24 -10.08 -28.24
C GLY A 2 -18.51 -9.61 -26.80
N VAL A 3 -19.51 -10.18 -26.12
CA VAL A 3 -19.92 -9.76 -24.76
C VAL A 3 -18.79 -9.77 -23.72
N LEU A 4 -17.82 -10.69 -23.81
CA LEU A 4 -16.66 -10.69 -22.91
C LEU A 4 -15.66 -9.57 -23.25
N PHE A 5 -15.55 -9.23 -24.53
CA PHE A 5 -14.71 -8.13 -25.00
C PHE A 5 -15.33 -6.77 -24.66
N GLU A 6 -16.66 -6.64 -24.81
CA GLU A 6 -17.42 -5.47 -24.34
C GLU A 6 -17.39 -5.32 -22.82
N SER A 7 -17.46 -6.43 -22.07
CA SER A 7 -17.24 -6.43 -20.62
C SER A 7 -15.82 -5.98 -20.27
N ALA A 8 -14.81 -6.42 -21.02
CA ALA A 8 -13.42 -5.99 -20.82
C ALA A 8 -13.22 -4.50 -21.15
N THR A 9 -13.79 -3.97 -22.23
CA THR A 9 -13.70 -2.54 -22.58
C THR A 9 -14.50 -1.66 -21.62
N ALA A 10 -15.66 -2.12 -21.13
CA ALA A 10 -16.42 -1.44 -20.07
C ALA A 10 -15.68 -1.45 -18.71
N LEU A 11 -14.94 -2.52 -18.40
CA LEU A 11 -14.03 -2.55 -17.25
C LEU A 11 -12.86 -1.54 -17.42
N LEU A 12 -12.43 -1.30 -18.66
CA LEU A 12 -11.36 -0.38 -19.10
C LEU A 12 -11.89 1.00 -19.56
N ASP A 13 -12.99 1.50 -18.98
CA ASP A 13 -13.44 2.89 -19.13
C ASP A 13 -12.26 3.88 -19.04
N ARG A 14 -12.19 4.84 -19.97
CA ARG A 14 -11.17 5.90 -20.06
C ARG A 14 -10.96 6.64 -18.73
N ARG A 15 -12.01 6.78 -17.91
CA ARG A 15 -11.93 7.33 -16.54
C ARG A 15 -11.11 6.41 -15.62
N ARG A 16 -11.37 5.10 -15.64
CA ARG A 16 -10.66 4.11 -14.81
C ARG A 16 -9.19 3.96 -15.23
N LEU A 17 -8.93 3.97 -16.54
CA LEU A 17 -7.58 3.94 -17.10
C LEU A 17 -6.71 5.09 -16.57
N THR A 18 -7.26 6.32 -16.53
CA THR A 18 -6.50 7.51 -16.12
C THR A 18 -6.46 7.74 -14.60
N THR A 19 -7.55 7.47 -13.88
CA THR A 19 -7.63 7.73 -12.42
C THR A 19 -6.99 6.65 -11.55
N VAL A 20 -7.01 5.39 -12.00
CA VAL A 20 -6.58 4.23 -11.19
C VAL A 20 -5.48 3.44 -11.87
N TRP A 21 -5.67 3.00 -13.13
CA TRP A 21 -4.75 2.04 -13.75
C TRP A 21 -3.39 2.65 -14.07
N LEU A 22 -3.32 3.86 -14.63
CA LEU A 22 -2.06 4.55 -14.91
C LEU A 22 -1.24 4.84 -13.63
N PRO A 23 -1.78 5.45 -12.56
CA PRO A 23 -1.07 5.57 -11.27
C PRO A 23 -0.59 4.22 -10.71
N LEU A 24 -1.38 3.16 -10.88
CA LEU A 24 -1.06 1.83 -10.37
C LEU A 24 0.05 1.14 -11.19
N LEU A 25 0.10 1.33 -12.51
CA LEU A 25 1.22 0.89 -13.36
C LEU A 25 2.51 1.62 -12.97
N VAL A 26 2.46 2.93 -12.73
CA VAL A 26 3.61 3.71 -12.23
C VAL A 26 4.07 3.18 -10.86
N PHE A 27 3.13 2.85 -9.97
CA PHE A 27 3.43 2.27 -8.65
C PHE A 27 4.11 0.89 -8.75
N VAL A 28 3.57 -0.06 -9.52
CA VAL A 28 4.18 -1.40 -9.66
C VAL A 28 5.49 -1.32 -10.46
N GLY A 29 5.58 -0.45 -11.47
CA GLY A 29 6.82 -0.17 -12.19
C GLY A 29 7.93 0.40 -11.30
N ALA A 30 7.58 1.31 -10.37
CA ALA A 30 8.51 1.83 -9.37
C ALA A 30 8.99 0.75 -8.39
N LEU A 31 8.11 -0.15 -7.95
CA LEU A 31 8.52 -1.31 -7.14
C LEU A 31 9.47 -2.24 -7.92
N GLY A 32 9.16 -2.53 -9.18
CA GLY A 32 10.02 -3.30 -10.08
C GLY A 32 11.40 -2.65 -10.27
N ALA A 33 11.45 -1.32 -10.42
CA ALA A 33 12.70 -0.57 -10.51
C ALA A 33 13.58 -0.71 -9.26
N VAL A 34 12.99 -0.78 -8.05
CA VAL A 34 13.74 -1.06 -6.81
C VAL A 34 14.33 -2.48 -6.81
N VAL A 35 13.59 -3.49 -7.26
CA VAL A 35 14.13 -4.86 -7.41
C VAL A 35 15.32 -4.87 -8.39
N VAL A 36 15.13 -4.27 -9.56
CA VAL A 36 16.13 -4.24 -10.64
C VAL A 36 17.38 -3.45 -10.24
N ALA A 37 17.24 -2.38 -9.45
CA ALA A 37 18.36 -1.64 -8.90
C ALA A 37 19.16 -2.45 -7.85
N GLY A 38 18.50 -3.26 -7.02
CA GLY A 38 19.17 -4.08 -5.99
C GLY A 38 19.74 -5.42 -6.46
N VAL A 39 19.19 -5.97 -7.56
CA VAL A 39 19.67 -7.21 -8.21
C VAL A 39 20.69 -6.90 -9.30
N GLY A 40 20.59 -5.73 -9.94
CA GLY A 40 21.46 -5.29 -11.02
C GLY A 40 20.88 -5.60 -12.41
N TRP A 41 20.99 -4.63 -13.32
CA TRP A 41 20.41 -4.66 -14.67
C TRP A 41 20.80 -5.89 -15.50
N GLY A 42 22.05 -6.37 -15.38
CA GLY A 42 22.53 -7.56 -16.09
C GLY A 42 21.82 -8.85 -15.64
N ALA A 43 21.68 -9.06 -14.34
CA ALA A 43 20.99 -10.23 -13.79
C ALA A 43 19.48 -10.17 -14.08
N ALA A 44 18.85 -8.99 -14.01
CA ALA A 44 17.46 -8.80 -14.40
C ALA A 44 17.21 -9.14 -15.89
N ARG A 45 18.11 -8.73 -16.80
CA ARG A 45 18.04 -9.09 -18.22
C ARG A 45 18.23 -10.59 -18.47
N LEU A 46 19.17 -11.23 -17.77
CA LEU A 46 19.41 -12.68 -17.89
C LEU A 46 18.21 -13.49 -17.41
N TRP A 47 17.61 -13.11 -16.27
CA TRP A 47 16.38 -13.72 -15.78
C TRP A 47 15.23 -13.57 -16.77
N TRP A 48 15.00 -12.35 -17.29
CA TRP A 48 13.97 -12.10 -18.30
C TRP A 48 14.18 -12.93 -19.57
N GLY A 49 15.42 -13.02 -20.08
CA GLY A 49 15.75 -13.87 -21.23
C GLY A 49 15.50 -15.36 -20.98
N GLY A 50 15.67 -15.81 -19.74
CA GLY A 50 15.41 -17.21 -19.32
C GLY A 50 13.93 -17.60 -19.24
N LEU A 51 12.98 -16.65 -19.25
CA LEU A 51 11.55 -16.94 -19.21
C LEU A 51 10.97 -17.44 -20.55
N GLY A 52 11.70 -17.27 -21.65
CA GLY A 52 11.17 -17.52 -23.00
C GLY A 52 9.98 -16.62 -23.35
N THR A 53 9.33 -16.90 -24.49
CA THR A 53 8.14 -16.15 -24.94
C THR A 53 6.91 -16.44 -24.08
N GLU A 54 6.70 -17.70 -23.70
CA GLU A 54 5.56 -18.14 -22.88
C GLU A 54 5.64 -17.57 -21.46
N GLY A 55 6.78 -17.67 -20.78
CA GLY A 55 6.95 -17.11 -19.43
C GLY A 55 6.89 -15.58 -19.42
N SER A 56 7.45 -14.91 -20.44
CA SER A 56 7.36 -13.45 -20.58
C SER A 56 5.92 -12.97 -20.78
N SER A 57 5.15 -13.64 -21.66
CA SER A 57 3.75 -13.29 -21.93
C SER A 57 2.84 -13.61 -20.74
N ALA A 58 3.03 -14.77 -20.09
CA ALA A 58 2.33 -15.13 -18.86
C ALA A 58 2.58 -14.11 -17.73
N LEU A 59 3.81 -13.61 -17.58
CA LEU A 59 4.16 -12.59 -16.59
C LEU A 59 3.49 -11.22 -16.90
N VAL A 60 3.43 -10.82 -18.17
CA VAL A 60 2.71 -9.59 -18.59
C VAL A 60 1.21 -9.73 -18.33
N VAL A 61 0.61 -10.88 -18.64
CA VAL A 61 -0.82 -11.16 -18.35
C VAL A 61 -1.07 -11.17 -16.83
N ALA A 62 -0.20 -11.81 -16.04
CA ALA A 62 -0.31 -11.82 -14.58
C ALA A 62 -0.22 -10.39 -13.98
N LEU A 63 0.67 -9.54 -14.51
CA LEU A 63 0.77 -8.13 -14.12
C LEU A 63 -0.47 -7.32 -14.52
N ALA A 64 -1.05 -7.57 -15.70
CA ALA A 64 -2.31 -6.95 -16.12
C ALA A 64 -3.47 -7.37 -15.21
N LEU A 65 -3.61 -8.66 -14.91
CA LEU A 65 -4.64 -9.18 -13.99
C LEU A 65 -4.45 -8.64 -12.55
N LEU A 66 -3.21 -8.58 -12.05
CA LEU A 66 -2.89 -8.00 -10.75
C LEU A 66 -3.28 -6.51 -10.68
N THR A 67 -2.95 -5.73 -11.70
CA THR A 67 -3.30 -4.29 -11.73
C THR A 67 -4.80 -4.06 -11.89
N ILE A 68 -5.52 -4.91 -12.63
CA ILE A 68 -6.98 -4.89 -12.66
C ILE A 68 -7.55 -5.21 -11.28
N LEU A 69 -7.06 -6.26 -10.61
CA LEU A 69 -7.52 -6.69 -9.28
C LEU A 69 -7.29 -5.61 -8.22
N LEU A 70 -6.09 -5.02 -8.15
CA LEU A 70 -5.80 -3.91 -7.24
C LEU A 70 -6.64 -2.67 -7.56
N GLY A 71 -6.92 -2.41 -8.85
CA GLY A 71 -7.81 -1.33 -9.27
C GLY A 71 -9.25 -1.52 -8.78
N GLN A 72 -9.81 -2.73 -8.90
CA GLN A 72 -11.13 -3.05 -8.36
C GLN A 72 -11.16 -3.00 -6.82
N LEU A 73 -10.10 -3.45 -6.16
CA LEU A 73 -9.95 -3.35 -4.70
C LEU A 73 -9.97 -1.88 -4.26
N LEU A 74 -9.22 -1.00 -4.94
CA LEU A 74 -9.16 0.42 -4.64
C LEU A 74 -10.51 1.12 -4.90
N ALA A 75 -11.20 0.75 -5.98
CA ALA A 75 -12.57 1.21 -6.25
C ALA A 75 -13.56 0.78 -5.15
N GLY A 76 -13.45 -0.45 -4.65
CA GLY A 76 -14.27 -0.96 -3.55
C GLY A 76 -14.04 -0.24 -2.21
N TYR A 77 -12.81 0.21 -1.92
CA TYR A 77 -12.49 0.99 -0.72
C TYR A 77 -12.56 2.51 -0.90
N ARG A 78 -12.90 3.01 -2.09
CA ARG A 78 -12.95 4.44 -2.44
C ARG A 78 -13.65 5.30 -1.37
N THR A 79 -14.82 4.88 -0.89
CA THR A 79 -15.61 5.65 0.09
C THR A 79 -14.90 5.72 1.44
N ASP A 80 -14.31 4.63 1.92
CA ASP A 80 -13.57 4.62 3.19
C ASP A 80 -12.21 5.33 3.08
N LEU A 81 -11.55 5.28 1.92
CA LEU A 81 -10.37 6.08 1.63
C LEU A 81 -10.70 7.58 1.64
N LEU A 82 -11.77 8.01 0.97
CA LEU A 82 -12.24 9.40 1.03
C LEU A 82 -12.60 9.83 2.45
N ARG A 83 -13.20 8.95 3.26
CA ARG A 83 -13.52 9.22 4.67
C ARG A 83 -12.26 9.34 5.54
N LEU A 84 -11.29 8.44 5.38
CA LEU A 84 -9.98 8.50 6.04
C LEU A 84 -9.26 9.83 5.71
N PHE A 85 -9.26 10.21 4.44
CA PHE A 85 -8.69 11.47 3.93
C PHE A 85 -9.48 12.73 4.38
N SER A 86 -10.77 12.57 4.65
CA SER A 86 -11.63 13.62 5.24
C SER A 86 -11.48 13.75 6.76
N GLY A 87 -10.71 12.87 7.41
CA GLY A 87 -10.47 12.92 8.85
C GLY A 87 -11.34 12.00 9.71
N TYR A 88 -12.16 11.13 9.11
CA TYR A 88 -12.94 10.11 9.85
C TYR A 88 -12.03 8.94 10.24
N TRP A 89 -11.15 9.18 11.20
CA TRP A 89 -10.15 8.21 11.65
C TRP A 89 -10.72 7.20 12.64
N PRO A 90 -10.19 5.96 12.70
CA PRO A 90 -10.57 4.99 13.72
C PRO A 90 -10.22 5.52 15.13
N ALA A 91 -10.99 5.10 16.14
CA ALA A 91 -10.90 5.55 17.53
C ALA A 91 -9.68 4.97 18.29
N LEU A 92 -8.50 5.01 17.68
CA LEU A 92 -7.21 4.62 18.29
C LEU A 92 -6.64 5.80 19.08
N PRO A 93 -6.05 5.60 20.27
CA PRO A 93 -5.69 6.71 21.18
C PRO A 93 -4.76 7.75 20.55
N GLY A 94 -3.73 7.34 19.80
CA GLY A 94 -2.84 8.26 19.09
C GLY A 94 -3.54 9.06 17.98
N LEU A 95 -4.43 8.43 17.21
CA LEU A 95 -5.18 9.11 16.14
C LEU A 95 -6.28 10.02 16.69
N THR A 96 -6.92 9.68 17.80
CA THR A 96 -7.90 10.61 18.43
C THR A 96 -7.22 11.80 19.11
N TRP A 97 -5.99 11.66 19.61
CA TRP A 97 -5.19 12.81 20.05
C TRP A 97 -4.80 13.70 18.86
N LEU A 98 -4.21 13.12 17.81
CA LEU A 98 -3.77 13.87 16.62
C LEU A 98 -4.96 14.54 15.92
N GLY A 99 -6.09 13.85 15.81
CA GLY A 99 -7.34 14.36 15.25
C GLY A 99 -7.87 15.54 16.07
N ARG A 100 -7.88 15.45 17.41
CA ARG A 100 -8.25 16.59 18.27
C ARG A 100 -7.33 17.80 18.07
N GLN A 101 -6.02 17.60 17.97
CA GLN A 101 -5.07 18.70 17.71
C GLN A 101 -5.29 19.34 16.33
N MET A 102 -5.52 18.55 15.29
CA MET A 102 -5.77 19.06 13.94
C MET A 102 -7.15 19.74 13.81
N THR A 103 -8.21 19.18 14.41
CA THR A 103 -9.52 19.85 14.50
C THR A 103 -9.42 21.15 15.27
N ALA A 104 -8.73 21.20 16.42
CA ALA A 104 -8.55 22.44 17.18
C ALA A 104 -7.78 23.50 16.38
N ARG A 105 -6.77 23.11 15.58
CA ARG A 105 -6.10 24.02 14.63
C ARG A 105 -7.07 24.54 13.56
N HIS A 106 -7.91 23.68 12.99
CA HIS A 106 -8.90 24.06 12.00
C HIS A 106 -10.04 24.92 12.59
N GLN A 107 -10.42 24.71 13.85
CA GLN A 107 -11.40 25.53 14.58
C GLN A 107 -10.89 26.95 14.82
N ARG A 108 -9.60 27.13 15.13
CA ARG A 108 -8.97 28.47 15.21
C ARG A 108 -9.02 29.22 13.88
N VAL A 109 -8.89 28.52 12.74
CA VAL A 109 -9.04 29.12 11.40
C VAL A 109 -10.53 29.40 11.10
N HIS A 110 -11.43 28.50 11.48
CA HIS A 110 -12.88 28.70 11.37
C HIS A 110 -13.38 29.90 12.17
N ALA A 111 -12.75 30.25 13.30
CA ALA A 111 -13.10 31.44 14.08
C ALA A 111 -12.98 32.75 13.27
N GLY A 112 -12.14 32.79 12.23
CA GLY A 112 -12.05 33.93 11.30
C GLY A 112 -13.20 34.04 10.29
N ARG A 113 -14.07 33.03 10.17
CA ARG A 113 -15.19 32.98 9.20
C ARG A 113 -16.16 34.16 9.38
N THR A 114 -16.32 34.68 10.59
CA THR A 114 -17.18 35.82 10.91
C THR A 114 -16.74 37.13 10.24
N GLY A 115 -15.48 37.24 9.83
CA GLY A 115 -14.96 38.39 9.07
C GLY A 115 -15.39 38.46 7.60
N GLY A 116 -16.26 37.56 7.14
CA GLY A 116 -16.84 37.62 5.79
C GLY A 116 -15.99 37.03 4.66
N ASP A 117 -14.81 36.45 4.96
CA ASP A 117 -13.92 35.84 3.97
C ASP A 117 -14.64 34.73 3.16
N PRO A 118 -14.83 34.90 1.83
CA PRO A 118 -15.51 33.91 0.98
C PRO A 118 -14.78 32.56 0.93
N THR A 119 -13.46 32.55 1.10
CA THR A 119 -12.65 31.33 1.08
C THR A 119 -12.83 30.51 2.35
N LEU A 120 -12.99 31.16 3.51
CA LEU A 120 -13.39 30.49 4.75
C LEU A 120 -14.84 30.04 4.68
N PHE A 121 -15.73 30.87 4.09
CA PHE A 121 -17.14 30.53 3.94
C PHE A 121 -17.35 29.26 3.10
N LEU A 122 -16.61 29.11 1.99
CA LEU A 122 -16.68 27.95 1.09
C LEU A 122 -15.77 26.78 1.50
N GLY A 123 -14.76 27.01 2.35
CA GLY A 123 -13.76 26.02 2.73
C GLY A 123 -14.06 25.22 4.01
N TYR A 124 -15.01 25.68 4.83
CA TYR A 124 -15.36 25.09 6.14
C TYR A 124 -16.87 24.92 6.35
N PRO A 125 -17.31 24.00 7.25
CA PRO A 125 -18.70 23.92 7.71
C PRO A 125 -19.21 25.24 8.30
N ARG A 126 -20.54 25.36 8.46
CA ARG A 126 -21.18 26.48 9.17
C ARG A 126 -21.06 26.34 10.69
N ARG A 127 -21.01 25.10 11.18
CA ARG A 127 -21.02 24.73 12.61
C ARG A 127 -19.61 24.37 13.10
N ALA A 128 -19.15 25.01 14.18
CA ALA A 128 -17.78 24.88 14.68
C ALA A 128 -17.48 23.49 15.30
N ASP A 129 -18.51 22.82 15.84
CA ASP A 129 -18.52 21.45 16.33
C ASP A 129 -18.34 20.40 15.20
N ARG A 130 -18.70 20.74 13.97
CA ARG A 130 -18.57 19.86 12.79
C ARG A 130 -17.29 20.06 11.98
N VAL A 131 -16.36 20.88 12.48
CA VAL A 131 -15.02 21.08 11.88
C VAL A 131 -14.19 19.81 11.94
N LEU A 132 -13.68 19.37 10.80
CA LEU A 132 -12.91 18.14 10.63
C LEU A 132 -11.40 18.40 10.74
N PRO A 133 -10.57 17.37 11.00
CA PRO A 133 -9.12 17.56 11.15
C PRO A 133 -8.37 17.74 9.83
N THR A 134 -9.03 17.67 8.67
CA THR A 134 -8.39 17.85 7.35
C THR A 134 -9.06 18.94 6.52
N ARG A 135 -8.27 19.67 5.72
CA ARG A 135 -8.81 20.69 4.79
C ARG A 135 -9.81 20.07 3.80
N LEU A 136 -9.49 18.88 3.29
CA LEU A 136 -10.36 18.12 2.40
C LEU A 136 -11.71 17.82 3.04
N GLY A 137 -11.71 17.27 4.26
CA GLY A 137 -12.95 16.98 4.99
C GLY A 137 -13.77 18.24 5.24
N ASN A 138 -13.14 19.33 5.69
CA ASN A 138 -13.81 20.62 5.89
C ASN A 138 -14.47 21.14 4.59
N THR A 139 -13.78 21.08 3.46
CA THR A 139 -14.31 21.55 2.16
C THR A 139 -15.46 20.67 1.64
N LEU A 140 -15.42 19.36 1.85
CA LEU A 140 -16.52 18.45 1.49
C LEU A 140 -17.73 18.63 2.42
N ARG A 141 -17.53 18.66 3.75
CA ARG A 141 -18.59 18.93 4.73
C ARG A 141 -19.23 20.31 4.50
N ALA A 142 -18.45 21.30 4.08
CA ALA A 142 -18.96 22.63 3.71
C ALA A 142 -19.87 22.64 2.47
N ALA A 143 -19.81 21.60 1.62
CA ALA A 143 -20.72 21.42 0.49
C ALA A 143 -21.98 20.65 0.91
N GLU A 144 -21.82 19.60 1.73
CA GLU A 144 -22.93 18.84 2.32
C GLU A 144 -23.89 19.75 3.12
N GLU A 145 -23.36 20.61 3.99
CA GLU A 145 -24.13 21.56 4.81
C GLU A 145 -24.69 22.77 4.04
N HIS A 146 -24.45 22.86 2.73
CA HIS A 146 -25.03 23.94 1.94
C HIS A 146 -26.54 23.78 1.84
N ALA A 147 -26.99 22.53 1.68
CA ALA A 147 -28.39 22.11 1.60
C ALA A 147 -29.22 22.50 2.85
N ASP A 148 -28.62 22.54 4.06
CA ASP A 148 -29.26 23.02 5.31
C ASP A 148 -29.95 24.39 5.11
N ARG A 149 -29.48 25.22 4.17
CA ARG A 149 -30.07 26.54 3.85
C ARG A 149 -31.55 26.42 3.46
N TYR A 150 -31.88 25.37 2.71
CA TYR A 150 -33.19 25.12 2.12
C TYR A 150 -34.05 24.17 2.97
N GLY A 151 -33.57 23.74 4.15
CA GLY A 151 -34.23 22.68 4.93
C GLY A 151 -33.98 21.26 4.40
N LEU A 152 -33.17 21.13 3.35
CA LEU A 152 -32.74 19.85 2.77
C LEU A 152 -31.60 19.22 3.58
N ASP A 153 -31.72 17.93 3.91
CA ASP A 153 -30.54 17.11 4.21
C ASP A 153 -29.84 16.77 2.89
N GLY A 154 -28.63 17.31 2.69
CA GLY A 154 -27.87 17.13 1.46
C GLY A 154 -27.51 15.66 1.17
N VAL A 155 -27.35 14.81 2.19
CA VAL A 155 -26.98 13.40 2.03
C VAL A 155 -28.21 12.57 1.63
N ALA A 156 -29.39 12.84 2.21
CA ALA A 156 -30.63 12.17 1.84
C ALA A 156 -31.18 12.63 0.47
N ALA A 157 -30.98 13.91 0.13
CA ALA A 157 -31.45 14.49 -1.12
C ALA A 157 -30.58 14.10 -2.32
N TRP A 158 -29.25 14.00 -2.15
CA TRP A 158 -28.33 13.84 -3.28
C TRP A 158 -28.64 12.67 -4.23
N PRO A 159 -28.96 11.44 -3.77
CA PRO A 159 -29.25 10.33 -4.68
C PRO A 159 -30.50 10.54 -5.55
N ARG A 160 -31.44 11.37 -5.07
CA ARG A 160 -32.70 11.70 -5.76
C ARG A 160 -32.49 12.88 -6.72
N LEU A 161 -31.81 13.93 -6.23
CA LEU A 161 -31.42 15.09 -7.04
C LEU A 161 -30.55 14.68 -8.23
N TYR A 162 -29.61 13.74 -8.05
CA TYR A 162 -28.68 13.31 -9.09
C TYR A 162 -29.37 12.77 -10.36
N VAL A 163 -30.56 12.16 -10.22
CA VAL A 163 -31.34 11.60 -11.35
C VAL A 163 -32.01 12.69 -12.20
N VAL A 164 -32.23 13.89 -11.63
CA VAL A 164 -32.83 15.04 -12.34
C VAL A 164 -31.82 16.11 -12.76
N LEU A 165 -30.51 15.84 -12.61
CA LEU A 165 -29.46 16.75 -13.08
C LEU A 165 -29.29 16.65 -14.61
N PRO A 166 -29.16 17.77 -15.35
CA PRO A 166 -28.87 17.74 -16.78
C PRO A 166 -27.57 17.00 -17.11
N GLU A 167 -27.52 16.29 -18.24
CA GLU A 167 -26.35 15.48 -18.66
C GLU A 167 -25.05 16.28 -18.68
N GLN A 168 -25.10 17.54 -19.15
CA GLN A 168 -23.94 18.45 -19.18
C GLN A 168 -23.40 18.73 -17.76
N PHE A 169 -24.30 18.84 -16.78
CA PHE A 169 -23.95 19.02 -15.37
C PHE A 169 -23.37 17.74 -14.77
N VAL A 170 -23.97 16.58 -15.08
CA VAL A 170 -23.47 15.25 -14.67
C VAL A 170 -22.08 14.97 -15.23
N ALA A 171 -21.80 15.40 -16.46
CA ALA A 171 -20.47 15.32 -17.08
C ALA A 171 -19.44 16.21 -16.36
N ALA A 172 -19.79 17.48 -16.08
CA ALA A 172 -18.93 18.41 -15.34
C ALA A 172 -18.63 17.89 -13.91
N PHE A 173 -19.65 17.42 -13.20
CA PHE A 173 -19.51 16.80 -11.88
C PHE A 173 -18.64 15.55 -11.93
N SER A 174 -18.84 14.67 -12.92
CA SER A 174 -18.03 13.47 -13.11
C SER A 174 -16.57 13.79 -13.38
N SER A 175 -16.28 14.88 -14.11
CA SER A 175 -14.90 15.36 -14.35
C SER A 175 -14.25 15.89 -13.06
N ALA A 176 -14.95 16.70 -12.27
CA ALA A 176 -14.45 17.17 -10.98
C ALA A 176 -14.20 16.01 -9.99
N ALA A 177 -15.11 15.03 -9.94
CA ALA A 177 -14.96 13.81 -9.14
C ALA A 177 -13.75 12.98 -9.59
N THR A 178 -13.56 12.80 -10.91
CA THR A 178 -12.40 12.13 -11.53
C THR A 178 -11.06 12.74 -11.07
N GLY A 179 -10.96 14.07 -11.04
CA GLY A 179 -9.75 14.76 -10.55
C GLY A 179 -9.47 14.52 -9.06
N LEU A 180 -10.51 14.49 -8.22
CA LEU A 180 -10.40 14.19 -6.78
C LEU A 180 -10.01 12.71 -6.56
N GLU A 181 -10.61 11.78 -7.30
CA GLU A 181 -10.35 10.34 -7.28
C GLU A 181 -8.89 10.01 -7.62
N ALA A 182 -8.36 10.60 -8.71
CA ALA A 182 -6.97 10.42 -9.12
C ALA A 182 -5.99 10.92 -8.06
N ALA A 183 -6.24 12.09 -7.47
CA ALA A 183 -5.36 12.68 -6.46
C ALA A 183 -5.32 11.87 -5.15
N VAL A 184 -6.46 11.34 -4.69
CA VAL A 184 -6.51 10.40 -3.56
C VAL A 184 -5.80 9.09 -3.90
N THR A 185 -6.00 8.55 -5.10
CA THR A 185 -5.32 7.33 -5.58
C THR A 185 -3.80 7.48 -5.59
N ILE A 186 -3.28 8.56 -6.19
CA ILE A 186 -1.84 8.89 -6.19
C ILE A 186 -1.31 9.04 -4.76
N SER A 187 -2.08 9.64 -3.86
CA SER A 187 -1.69 9.80 -2.46
C SER A 187 -1.57 8.46 -1.72
N VAL A 188 -2.54 7.56 -1.91
CA VAL A 188 -2.56 6.21 -1.31
C VAL A 188 -1.43 5.35 -1.87
N LEU A 189 -1.19 5.40 -3.17
CA LEU A 189 -0.09 4.66 -3.81
C LEU A 189 1.29 5.21 -3.41
N GLY A 190 1.44 6.53 -3.23
CA GLY A 190 2.66 7.13 -2.67
C GLY A 190 2.95 6.65 -1.25
N ALA A 191 1.93 6.61 -0.39
CA ALA A 191 2.06 6.07 0.98
C ALA A 191 2.36 4.57 0.97
N GLY A 192 1.71 3.80 0.07
CA GLY A 192 2.02 2.40 -0.16
C GLY A 192 3.46 2.18 -0.64
N PHE A 193 4.00 3.08 -1.47
CA PHE A 193 5.37 2.98 -1.97
C PHE A 193 6.39 3.32 -0.88
N ALA A 194 6.11 4.30 -0.03
CA ALA A 194 6.96 4.61 1.13
C ALA A 194 7.12 3.38 2.05
N LEU A 195 6.06 2.60 2.24
CA LEU A 195 6.09 1.37 3.04
C LEU A 195 6.72 0.18 2.28
N LEU A 196 6.18 -0.18 1.12
CA LEU A 196 6.57 -1.40 0.40
C LEU A 196 7.87 -1.22 -0.41
N GLY A 197 8.01 -0.10 -1.11
CA GLY A 197 9.24 0.26 -1.82
C GLY A 197 10.37 0.59 -0.85
N GLY A 198 10.07 1.29 0.26
CA GLY A 198 11.02 1.52 1.35
C GLY A 198 11.51 0.24 2.02
N GLY A 199 10.59 -0.66 2.40
CA GLY A 199 10.94 -1.96 3.00
C GLY A 199 11.69 -2.89 2.05
N LEU A 200 11.29 -2.94 0.78
CA LEU A 200 12.01 -3.67 -0.26
C LEU A 200 13.43 -3.11 -0.45
N ALA A 201 13.57 -1.79 -0.60
CA ALA A 201 14.86 -1.12 -0.74
C ALA A 201 15.76 -1.35 0.49
N ALA A 202 15.22 -1.45 1.71
CA ALA A 202 16.00 -1.80 2.90
C ALA A 202 16.58 -3.24 2.86
N ALA A 203 16.03 -4.13 2.03
CA ALA A 203 16.50 -5.51 1.88
C ALA A 203 17.40 -5.75 0.64
N VAL A 204 17.40 -4.83 -0.34
CA VAL A 204 18.15 -5.01 -1.61
C VAL A 204 19.01 -3.82 -2.05
N LEU A 205 18.84 -2.62 -1.47
CA LEU A 205 19.68 -1.43 -1.72
C LEU A 205 20.47 -1.03 -0.45
N PRO A 206 21.51 -0.18 -0.59
CA PRO A 206 22.11 0.52 0.55
C PRO A 206 21.09 1.38 1.32
N TRP A 207 21.39 1.69 2.59
CA TRP A 207 20.52 2.44 3.50
C TRP A 207 19.97 3.75 2.93
N TYR A 208 20.77 4.49 2.16
CA TYR A 208 20.34 5.75 1.54
C TYR A 208 19.29 5.52 0.43
N GLY A 209 19.33 4.37 -0.25
CA GLY A 209 18.30 3.97 -1.22
C GLY A 209 16.97 3.66 -0.56
N ALA A 210 16.99 3.01 0.61
CA ALA A 210 15.79 2.81 1.42
C ALA A 210 15.17 4.13 1.87
N LEU A 211 15.99 5.07 2.40
CA LEU A 211 15.53 6.41 2.76
C LEU A 211 14.99 7.18 1.55
N ALA A 212 15.62 7.10 0.38
CA ALA A 212 15.14 7.74 -0.84
C ALA A 212 13.76 7.21 -1.26
N CYS A 213 13.52 5.89 -1.17
CA CYS A 213 12.21 5.30 -1.45
C CYS A 213 11.14 5.72 -0.43
N VAL A 214 11.47 5.73 0.87
CA VAL A 214 10.58 6.19 1.95
C VAL A 214 10.20 7.67 1.75
N TRP A 215 11.18 8.56 1.64
CA TRP A 215 10.95 10.00 1.50
C TRP A 215 10.31 10.37 0.15
N GLY A 216 10.67 9.67 -0.94
CA GLY A 216 10.03 9.83 -2.24
C GLY A 216 8.54 9.44 -2.19
N GLY A 217 8.21 8.29 -1.61
CA GLY A 217 6.83 7.86 -1.40
C GLY A 217 6.03 8.82 -0.52
N ILE A 218 6.61 9.30 0.59
CA ILE A 218 6.00 10.32 1.46
C ILE A 218 5.79 11.64 0.68
N GLY A 219 6.76 12.04 -0.16
CA GLY A 219 6.64 13.21 -1.04
C GLY A 219 5.45 13.10 -1.99
N VAL A 220 5.33 11.97 -2.70
CA VAL A 220 4.19 11.67 -3.59
C VAL A 220 2.87 11.62 -2.79
N ALA A 221 2.87 11.02 -1.59
CA ALA A 221 1.70 10.97 -0.72
C ALA A 221 1.21 12.38 -0.34
N LEU A 222 2.12 13.25 0.11
CA LEU A 222 1.81 14.63 0.50
C LEU A 222 1.39 15.49 -0.70
N LEU A 223 1.99 15.28 -1.89
CA LEU A 223 1.58 15.96 -3.12
C LEU A 223 0.19 15.50 -3.59
N GLY A 224 -0.10 14.20 -3.53
CA GLY A 224 -1.43 13.64 -3.83
C GLY A 224 -2.51 14.19 -2.90
N TYR A 225 -2.28 14.21 -1.59
CA TYR A 225 -3.22 14.83 -0.63
C TYR A 225 -3.40 16.34 -0.88
N ARG A 226 -2.34 17.08 -1.19
CA ARG A 226 -2.42 18.51 -1.57
C ARG A 226 -3.21 18.71 -2.87
N ALA A 227 -3.09 17.81 -3.85
CA ALA A 227 -3.88 17.83 -5.06
C ALA A 227 -5.36 17.51 -4.78
N ALA A 228 -5.65 16.52 -3.92
CA ALA A 228 -7.01 16.15 -3.53
C ALA A 228 -7.72 17.31 -2.80
N ALA A 229 -7.03 17.97 -1.87
CA ALA A 229 -7.55 19.15 -1.17
C ALA A 229 -7.74 20.39 -2.08
N ARG A 230 -7.18 20.40 -3.30
CA ARG A 230 -7.45 21.41 -4.35
C ARG A 230 -8.60 20.96 -5.25
N ALA A 231 -8.58 19.72 -5.74
CA ALA A 231 -9.62 19.14 -6.61
C ALA A 231 -11.00 19.07 -5.93
N ALA A 232 -11.03 18.98 -4.59
CA ALA A 232 -12.26 19.06 -3.82
C ALA A 232 -12.97 20.43 -3.91
N VAL A 233 -12.30 21.52 -4.31
CA VAL A 233 -12.93 22.85 -4.43
C VAL A 233 -13.95 22.91 -5.58
N PRO A 234 -13.61 22.62 -6.85
CA PRO A 234 -14.59 22.59 -7.93
C PRO A 234 -15.65 21.49 -7.73
N TYR A 235 -15.29 20.35 -7.15
CA TYR A 235 -16.25 19.31 -6.75
C TYR A 235 -17.28 19.86 -5.74
N ALA A 236 -16.82 20.50 -4.67
CA ALA A 236 -17.66 21.14 -3.65
C ALA A 236 -18.52 22.28 -4.22
N GLN A 237 -17.99 23.05 -5.18
CA GLN A 237 -18.77 24.09 -5.87
C GLN A 237 -19.91 23.47 -6.68
N LEU A 238 -19.66 22.42 -7.47
CA LEU A 238 -20.73 21.74 -8.23
C LEU A 238 -21.78 21.10 -7.31
N VAL A 239 -21.40 20.50 -6.18
CA VAL A 239 -22.38 20.02 -5.18
C VAL A 239 -23.29 21.15 -4.69
N ARG A 240 -22.76 22.36 -4.47
CA ARG A 240 -23.58 23.54 -4.08
C ARG A 240 -24.48 23.99 -5.22
N THR A 241 -23.94 24.16 -6.43
CA THR A 241 -24.70 24.58 -7.62
C THR A 241 -25.86 23.61 -7.94
N ALA A 242 -25.69 22.32 -7.68
CA ALA A 242 -26.78 21.34 -7.83
C ALA A 242 -28.00 21.69 -6.96
N PHE A 243 -27.79 22.08 -5.70
CA PHE A 243 -28.88 22.54 -4.81
C PHE A 243 -29.33 23.97 -5.14
N ASP A 244 -28.41 24.88 -5.44
CA ASP A 244 -28.73 26.29 -5.74
C ASP A 244 -29.57 26.44 -7.03
N VAL A 245 -29.40 25.55 -8.02
CA VAL A 245 -30.08 25.61 -9.33
C VAL A 245 -31.15 24.53 -9.50
N HIS A 246 -30.85 23.25 -9.21
CA HIS A 246 -31.67 22.13 -9.66
C HIS A 246 -32.62 21.54 -8.61
N ARG A 247 -32.66 22.07 -7.37
CA ARG A 247 -33.54 21.53 -6.31
C ARG A 247 -35.03 21.52 -6.69
N PHE A 248 -35.53 22.50 -7.44
CA PHE A 248 -36.94 22.54 -7.84
C PHE A 248 -37.29 21.54 -8.96
N ALA A 249 -36.34 21.20 -9.83
CA ALA A 249 -36.52 20.12 -10.82
C ALA A 249 -36.81 18.76 -10.16
N LEU A 250 -36.37 18.56 -8.90
CA LEU A 250 -36.75 17.38 -8.12
C LEU A 250 -38.22 17.43 -7.68
N LEU A 251 -38.75 18.58 -7.23
CA LEU A 251 -40.18 18.74 -6.91
C LEU A 251 -41.06 18.49 -8.14
N GLU A 252 -40.68 19.09 -9.27
CA GLU A 252 -41.36 18.92 -10.56
C GLU A 252 -41.39 17.45 -11.01
N ALA A 253 -40.27 16.74 -10.91
CA ALA A 253 -40.19 15.31 -11.21
C ALA A 253 -41.04 14.44 -10.26
N MET A 254 -41.17 14.84 -8.99
CA MET A 254 -42.08 14.21 -8.01
C MET A 254 -43.54 14.68 -8.13
N ARG A 255 -43.85 15.56 -9.09
CA ARG A 255 -45.18 16.17 -9.32
C ARG A 255 -45.74 16.92 -8.10
N LEU A 256 -44.87 17.53 -7.29
CA LEU A 256 -45.26 18.42 -6.20
C LEU A 256 -45.33 19.87 -6.70
N GLU A 257 -46.24 20.66 -6.14
CA GLU A 257 -46.30 22.10 -6.43
C GLU A 257 -45.05 22.82 -5.87
N LEU A 258 -44.55 23.81 -6.61
CA LEU A 258 -43.45 24.64 -6.14
C LEU A 258 -43.87 25.48 -4.91
N PRO A 259 -42.94 25.79 -3.99
CA PRO A 259 -43.23 26.60 -2.82
C PRO A 259 -43.31 28.10 -3.18
N PRO A 260 -44.36 28.83 -2.76
CA PRO A 260 -44.52 30.25 -3.07
C PRO A 260 -43.62 31.19 -2.23
N SER A 261 -42.91 30.67 -1.23
CA SER A 261 -42.02 31.46 -0.36
C SER A 261 -40.90 30.60 0.23
N PHE A 262 -39.81 31.23 0.66
CA PHE A 262 -38.69 30.57 1.34
C PHE A 262 -39.11 29.86 2.65
N GLY A 263 -40.17 30.34 3.32
CA GLY A 263 -40.74 29.67 4.49
C GLY A 263 -41.44 28.36 4.11
N ALA A 264 -42.30 28.40 3.09
CA ALA A 264 -42.98 27.22 2.56
C ALA A 264 -41.98 26.20 1.96
N GLU A 265 -40.94 26.70 1.28
CA GLU A 265 -39.86 25.87 0.73
C GLU A 265 -39.17 25.05 1.83
N ARG A 266 -38.78 25.70 2.93
CA ARG A 266 -38.10 25.01 4.03
C ARG A 266 -38.98 23.97 4.71
N GLU A 267 -40.27 24.24 4.91
CA GLU A 267 -41.17 23.25 5.51
C GLU A 267 -41.44 22.09 4.54
N GLN A 268 -41.67 22.35 3.25
CA GLN A 268 -41.85 21.31 2.22
C GLN A 268 -40.65 20.35 2.16
N TRP A 269 -39.43 20.89 2.17
CA TRP A 269 -38.21 20.06 2.19
C TRP A 269 -38.01 19.31 3.51
N LEU A 270 -38.37 19.89 4.66
CA LEU A 270 -38.30 19.20 5.95
C LEU A 270 -39.29 18.04 6.03
N GLN A 271 -40.53 18.24 5.58
CA GLN A 271 -41.55 17.17 5.54
C GLN A 271 -41.16 16.07 4.54
N LEU A 272 -40.62 16.43 3.38
CA LEU A 272 -40.13 15.45 2.42
C LEU A 272 -38.91 14.67 2.95
N GLY A 273 -38.04 15.33 3.71
CA GLY A 273 -36.96 14.68 4.46
C GLY A 273 -37.49 13.63 5.44
N LYS A 274 -38.59 13.92 6.15
CA LYS A 274 -39.28 12.94 7.01
C LYS A 274 -39.84 11.77 6.20
N VAL A 275 -40.52 12.02 5.08
CA VAL A 275 -40.96 10.95 4.17
C VAL A 275 -39.80 10.04 3.73
N TRP A 276 -38.60 10.58 3.51
CA TRP A 276 -37.42 9.79 3.14
C TRP A 276 -36.76 9.00 4.29
N TYR A 277 -36.97 9.39 5.55
CA TYR A 277 -36.35 8.78 6.74
C TYR A 277 -37.31 7.90 7.55
N SER A 278 -38.53 8.36 7.79
CA SER A 278 -39.59 7.68 8.56
C SER A 278 -40.72 7.12 7.70
N GLY A 279 -40.71 7.34 6.38
CA GLY A 279 -41.75 6.89 5.44
C GLY A 279 -43.01 7.77 5.42
N TRP A 280 -43.17 8.67 6.40
CA TRP A 280 -44.35 9.50 6.62
C TRP A 280 -43.95 10.95 6.97
N PRO A 281 -44.75 11.97 6.59
CA PRO A 281 -44.62 13.34 7.07
C PRO A 281 -45.25 13.51 8.47
N ASP A 282 -45.13 14.70 9.06
CA ASP A 282 -45.94 15.07 10.22
C ASP A 282 -47.42 15.21 9.83
N SER A 283 -48.33 14.69 10.65
CA SER A 283 -49.78 14.71 10.36
C SER A 283 -50.39 16.12 10.40
N ASP A 284 -49.86 17.03 11.24
CA ASP A 284 -50.25 18.45 11.26
C ASP A 284 -49.74 19.24 10.03
N ARG A 285 -48.82 18.65 9.23
CA ARG A 285 -48.09 19.36 8.16
C ARG A 285 -48.02 18.62 6.83
N ALA A 286 -48.77 17.54 6.66
CA ALA A 286 -48.81 16.79 5.40
C ALA A 286 -49.18 17.68 4.19
N SER A 287 -49.99 18.73 4.41
CA SER A 287 -50.31 19.76 3.41
C SER A 287 -49.08 20.54 2.91
N ALA A 288 -48.02 20.67 3.72
CA ALA A 288 -46.78 21.33 3.32
C ALA A 288 -45.96 20.53 2.29
N LEU A 289 -46.29 19.25 2.02
CA LEU A 289 -45.74 18.53 0.86
C LEU A 289 -46.23 19.11 -0.48
N ARG A 290 -47.38 19.81 -0.48
CA ARG A 290 -48.01 20.45 -1.65
C ARG A 290 -48.26 19.48 -2.81
N TYR A 291 -48.95 18.37 -2.53
CA TYR A 291 -49.53 17.54 -3.59
C TYR A 291 -50.60 18.33 -4.36
N PRO A 292 -50.65 18.24 -5.71
CA PRO A 292 -51.70 18.85 -6.51
C PRO A 292 -53.08 18.41 -6.02
N GLN A 293 -53.95 19.37 -5.73
CA GLN A 293 -55.32 19.04 -5.32
C GLN A 293 -56.08 18.46 -6.52
N PRO A 294 -56.94 17.44 -6.32
CA PRO A 294 -57.90 17.04 -7.34
C PRO A 294 -58.75 18.25 -7.72
N VAL A 295 -58.79 18.58 -9.01
CA VAL A 295 -59.74 19.58 -9.51
C VAL A 295 -61.13 18.96 -9.44
N GLU A 296 -61.93 19.38 -8.46
CA GLU A 296 -63.35 19.05 -8.48
C GLU A 296 -63.95 19.57 -9.80
N PRO A 297 -64.66 18.72 -10.57
CA PRO A 297 -65.24 19.13 -11.83
C PRO A 297 -66.29 20.20 -11.54
N ALA A 298 -66.02 21.44 -11.97
CA ALA A 298 -66.82 22.60 -11.63
C ALA A 298 -68.31 22.35 -11.91
N GLU A 299 -69.16 22.55 -10.89
CA GLU A 299 -70.60 22.36 -11.03
C GLU A 299 -71.14 23.26 -12.14
N VAL A 300 -71.60 22.63 -13.22
CA VAL A 300 -72.21 23.31 -14.37
C VAL A 300 -73.57 23.84 -13.94
N ASN A 301 -73.57 25.06 -13.39
CA ASN A 301 -74.77 25.83 -13.06
C ASN A 301 -75.59 26.09 -14.35
N GLY A 302 -76.47 25.15 -14.69
CA GLY A 302 -77.01 25.07 -16.04
C GLY A 302 -78.18 24.10 -16.27
N SER A 303 -79.16 24.04 -15.36
CA SER A 303 -80.46 23.39 -15.66
C SER A 303 -81.64 24.06 -14.95
N ALA A 304 -82.34 24.95 -15.66
CA ALA A 304 -83.72 25.29 -15.33
C ALA A 304 -84.65 24.11 -15.70
N GLY A 305 -85.72 23.92 -14.92
CA GLY A 305 -86.39 22.62 -14.80
C GLY A 305 -87.23 22.13 -16.00
N VAL A 306 -87.44 20.80 -16.01
CA VAL A 306 -88.50 20.08 -16.73
C VAL A 306 -89.16 19.11 -15.74
N SER A 307 -90.46 18.85 -15.87
CA SER A 307 -91.31 18.42 -14.74
C SER A 307 -91.83 16.97 -14.78
N GLY A 308 -91.52 16.19 -13.73
CA GLY A 308 -92.33 15.06 -13.23
C GLY A 308 -92.38 13.76 -14.07
N PRO A 309 -93.22 12.76 -13.69
CA PRO A 309 -94.18 12.75 -12.57
C PRO A 309 -94.21 11.48 -11.65
N HIS A 310 -94.61 11.66 -10.36
CA HIS A 310 -95.29 10.66 -9.47
C HIS A 310 -94.53 9.36 -9.07
N ARG A 311 -94.75 8.64 -7.94
CA ARG A 311 -95.65 8.68 -6.72
C ARG A 311 -95.08 7.66 -5.68
N PRO A 312 -95.64 7.45 -4.46
CA PRO A 312 -95.95 8.33 -3.32
C PRO A 312 -95.19 7.93 -2.01
N ALA A 313 -95.56 8.49 -0.84
CA ALA A 313 -94.86 8.41 0.44
C ALA A 313 -95.39 7.38 1.49
N ALA A 314 -94.62 7.19 2.57
CA ALA A 314 -95.01 6.73 3.92
C ALA A 314 -94.06 7.40 4.95
N THR A 315 -94.46 8.27 5.89
CA THR A 315 -95.27 8.14 7.15
C THR A 315 -94.54 7.51 8.36
N VAL A 316 -94.70 8.13 9.55
CA VAL A 316 -93.88 8.01 10.78
C VAL A 316 -94.70 8.50 12.00
N PRO A 317 -94.49 8.10 13.29
CA PRO A 317 -94.00 6.84 13.88
C PRO A 317 -95.20 6.06 14.51
N PRO A 318 -95.61 6.07 15.83
CA PRO A 318 -94.99 6.33 17.15
C PRO A 318 -95.03 5.14 18.17
N GLY A 319 -94.37 5.25 19.33
CA GLY A 319 -94.54 4.34 20.50
C GLY A 319 -93.41 4.47 21.55
N ALA A 320 -93.69 4.35 22.86
CA ALA A 320 -92.71 4.74 23.92
C ALA A 320 -92.78 4.00 25.27
N SER A 321 -91.67 4.13 26.04
CA SER A 321 -91.54 4.09 27.52
C SER A 321 -91.51 2.76 28.29
N ARG A 322 -90.36 2.47 28.96
CA ARG A 322 -90.27 2.19 30.42
C ARG A 322 -88.82 2.18 30.97
N GLN A 323 -88.67 2.57 32.24
CA GLN A 323 -87.47 2.54 33.12
C GLN A 323 -87.72 1.49 34.26
N PRO A 324 -86.83 1.22 35.28
CA PRO A 324 -85.71 2.01 35.83
C PRO A 324 -84.40 1.21 36.13
N GLY A 325 -83.47 1.79 36.92
CA GLY A 325 -82.21 1.18 37.44
C GLY A 325 -82.41 0.33 38.73
N PRO A 326 -81.45 0.25 39.70
CA PRO A 326 -80.51 1.32 40.14
C PRO A 326 -79.10 0.86 40.67
N VAL A 327 -78.40 1.77 41.39
CA VAL A 327 -77.30 1.60 42.39
C VAL A 327 -75.82 1.74 41.93
N ALA A 328 -75.03 2.43 42.76
CA ALA A 328 -73.58 2.76 42.70
C ALA A 328 -72.99 2.56 44.14
N PRO A 329 -71.91 3.19 44.68
CA PRO A 329 -70.85 4.06 44.11
C PRO A 329 -69.40 3.76 44.63
N SER A 330 -68.43 4.60 44.22
CA SER A 330 -67.34 5.19 45.04
C SER A 330 -66.47 6.07 44.13
N SER A 331 -66.61 7.41 44.13
CA SER A 331 -65.84 8.37 44.98
C SER A 331 -64.32 8.29 44.74
N ALA A 332 -63.73 9.19 43.93
CA ALA A 332 -63.39 10.60 44.24
C ALA A 332 -62.05 10.69 45.02
N ASP A 333 -61.06 11.47 44.63
CA ASP A 333 -61.10 12.94 44.63
C ASP A 333 -60.19 13.64 43.60
N ALA A 334 -60.52 14.89 43.31
CA ALA A 334 -59.60 15.94 42.87
C ALA A 334 -60.10 17.29 43.41
N PRO A 335 -59.19 18.23 43.71
CA PRO A 335 -59.48 19.63 43.38
C PRO A 335 -58.41 20.29 42.52
N GLN A 336 -58.84 21.34 41.83
CA GLN A 336 -58.04 22.19 40.94
C GLN A 336 -57.33 23.30 41.72
N ALA A 337 -56.24 23.87 41.19
CA ALA A 337 -56.02 25.33 41.19
C ALA A 337 -54.84 25.81 40.30
N VAL A 338 -55.19 26.41 39.15
CA VAL A 338 -54.81 27.78 38.72
C VAL A 338 -53.34 28.28 38.82
N ALA A 339 -52.77 28.53 37.63
CA ALA A 339 -51.90 29.66 37.21
C ALA A 339 -50.35 29.66 37.31
N ALA A 340 -49.81 30.34 36.28
CA ALA A 340 -48.60 31.19 36.23
C ALA A 340 -47.26 30.62 35.68
N ALA A 341 -46.65 31.47 34.83
CA ALA A 341 -45.24 31.59 34.44
C ALA A 341 -44.51 30.39 33.80
N SER A 342 -44.19 30.54 32.51
CA SER A 342 -42.93 30.02 31.95
C SER A 342 -41.73 30.73 32.59
N PRO A 343 -40.56 30.08 32.63
CA PRO A 343 -39.48 30.67 31.83
C PRO A 343 -38.71 29.66 30.96
N VAL A 344 -37.97 30.21 30.00
CA VAL A 344 -37.04 29.50 29.12
C VAL A 344 -35.80 29.08 29.90
N ASP A 345 -35.52 27.77 29.96
CA ASP A 345 -34.21 27.23 29.55
C ASP A 345 -34.17 25.69 29.62
N ALA A 346 -34.11 25.05 28.44
CA ALA A 346 -33.78 23.63 28.29
C ALA A 346 -33.13 23.42 26.91
N PRO A 347 -31.83 23.08 26.82
CA PRO A 347 -31.20 22.84 25.53
C PRO A 347 -31.81 21.60 24.87
N PRO A 348 -32.20 21.66 23.58
CA PRO A 348 -32.76 20.50 22.89
C PRO A 348 -31.71 19.38 22.85
N ALA A 349 -32.14 18.16 23.18
CA ALA A 349 -31.26 17.01 23.27
C ALA A 349 -30.41 16.84 22.00
N VAL A 350 -29.11 16.58 22.17
CA VAL A 350 -28.18 16.44 21.05
C VAL A 350 -28.52 15.16 20.27
N VAL A 351 -29.30 15.31 19.21
CA VAL A 351 -29.56 14.25 18.23
C VAL A 351 -28.26 13.96 17.48
N THR A 352 -27.45 13.07 18.04
CA THR A 352 -26.35 12.44 17.31
C THR A 352 -26.94 11.62 16.16
N PRO A 353 -26.54 11.83 14.89
CA PRO A 353 -26.98 10.99 13.79
C PRO A 353 -26.43 9.57 13.98
N GLY A 354 -27.28 8.68 14.50
CA GLY A 354 -26.95 7.29 14.70
C GLY A 354 -26.83 6.52 13.39
N THR A 355 -25.96 5.50 13.41
CA THR A 355 -26.24 4.12 12.97
C THR A 355 -26.96 3.85 11.64
N ALA A 356 -26.50 2.94 10.77
CA ALA A 356 -25.33 2.07 10.87
C ALA A 356 -24.83 1.64 9.47
N GLY A 357 -23.95 2.45 8.86
CA GLY A 357 -23.11 1.96 7.78
C GLY A 357 -22.23 0.82 8.29
N GLN A 358 -22.55 -0.42 7.90
CA GLN A 358 -21.91 -1.65 8.38
C GLN A 358 -20.39 -1.56 8.25
N ARG A 359 -19.70 -1.38 9.38
CA ARG A 359 -18.24 -1.14 9.41
C ARG A 359 -17.49 -2.41 9.00
N ARG A 360 -17.30 -2.62 7.70
CA ARG A 360 -16.22 -3.48 7.20
C ARG A 360 -14.90 -2.88 7.72
N PRO A 361 -14.15 -3.56 8.59
CA PRO A 361 -12.84 -3.06 8.97
C PRO A 361 -11.98 -3.03 7.70
N LEU A 362 -11.32 -1.90 7.43
CA LEU A 362 -10.30 -1.81 6.37
C LEU A 362 -9.41 -3.05 6.47
N PRO A 363 -9.34 -3.92 5.45
CA PRO A 363 -8.64 -5.17 5.56
C PRO A 363 -7.14 -4.92 5.35
N VAL A 364 -6.53 -4.27 6.35
CA VAL A 364 -5.08 -4.15 6.50
C VAL A 364 -4.45 -5.52 6.38
N ARG A 365 -5.13 -6.59 6.84
CA ARG A 365 -4.74 -7.99 6.63
C ARG A 365 -4.74 -8.43 5.16
N ALA A 366 -5.71 -8.03 4.33
CA ALA A 366 -5.72 -8.40 2.90
C ALA A 366 -4.69 -7.60 2.08
N ILE A 367 -4.58 -6.29 2.36
CA ILE A 367 -3.54 -5.43 1.75
C ILE A 367 -2.15 -5.93 2.18
N ALA A 368 -1.97 -6.29 3.46
CA ALA A 368 -0.74 -6.91 3.95
C ALA A 368 -0.51 -8.31 3.36
N LEU A 369 -1.52 -9.16 3.14
CA LEU A 369 -1.35 -10.47 2.50
C LEU A 369 -0.92 -10.34 1.04
N VAL A 370 -1.49 -9.41 0.27
CA VAL A 370 -1.03 -9.12 -1.10
C VAL A 370 0.38 -8.52 -1.09
N ALA A 371 0.68 -7.61 -0.16
CA ALA A 371 2.00 -7.04 0.00
C ALA A 371 3.05 -8.08 0.44
N VAL A 372 2.71 -9.00 1.33
CA VAL A 372 3.57 -10.12 1.80
C VAL A 372 3.70 -11.19 0.72
N GLY A 373 2.68 -11.40 -0.13
CA GLY A 373 2.80 -12.24 -1.32
C GLY A 373 3.79 -11.66 -2.34
N LEU A 374 3.71 -10.35 -2.61
CA LEU A 374 4.63 -9.66 -3.51
C LEU A 374 6.06 -9.55 -2.92
N LEU A 375 6.19 -9.12 -1.67
CA LEU A 375 7.48 -9.07 -0.96
C LEU A 375 8.08 -10.47 -0.80
N GLY A 376 7.27 -11.49 -0.48
CA GLY A 376 7.69 -12.87 -0.32
C GLY A 376 8.13 -13.51 -1.64
N GLY A 377 7.36 -13.34 -2.73
CA GLY A 377 7.74 -13.82 -4.06
C GLY A 377 9.02 -13.16 -4.57
N VAL A 378 9.16 -11.85 -4.41
CA VAL A 378 10.37 -11.11 -4.78
C VAL A 378 11.56 -11.50 -3.88
N ALA A 379 11.38 -11.57 -2.56
CA ALA A 379 12.45 -11.96 -1.64
C ALA A 379 12.89 -13.42 -1.85
N ALA A 380 11.95 -14.33 -2.15
CA ALA A 380 12.29 -15.72 -2.49
C ALA A 380 13.05 -15.81 -3.82
N ALA A 381 12.64 -15.07 -4.86
CA ALA A 381 13.37 -15.01 -6.12
C ALA A 381 14.78 -14.39 -5.96
N VAL A 382 14.92 -13.36 -5.13
CA VAL A 382 16.21 -12.71 -4.83
C VAL A 382 17.08 -13.58 -3.90
N ALA A 383 16.50 -14.37 -2.99
CA ALA A 383 17.22 -15.34 -2.18
C ALA A 383 17.73 -16.52 -3.02
N ALA A 384 16.87 -17.09 -3.87
CA ALA A 384 17.27 -18.13 -4.83
C ALA A 384 18.37 -17.62 -5.79
N GLY A 385 18.23 -16.39 -6.31
CA GLY A 385 19.25 -15.73 -7.12
C GLY A 385 20.54 -15.32 -6.37
N ARG A 386 20.60 -15.50 -5.05
CA ARG A 386 21.80 -15.28 -4.21
C ARG A 386 22.40 -16.57 -3.65
N ALA A 387 21.69 -17.70 -3.71
CA ALA A 387 22.08 -18.93 -3.04
C ALA A 387 23.27 -19.63 -3.73
N ASP A 388 23.19 -19.86 -5.05
CA ASP A 388 24.11 -20.74 -5.76
C ASP A 388 24.88 -20.03 -6.89
N SER A 389 26.14 -19.70 -6.61
CA SER A 389 27.19 -19.56 -7.63
C SER A 389 28.57 -19.81 -7.02
N THR A 390 28.73 -20.97 -6.37
CA THR A 390 30.07 -21.44 -5.97
C THR A 390 30.98 -21.48 -7.20
N PRO A 391 32.20 -20.88 -7.16
CA PRO A 391 33.08 -20.85 -8.32
C PRO A 391 33.54 -22.27 -8.67
N VAL A 392 33.52 -22.62 -9.96
CA VAL A 392 33.82 -23.98 -10.47
C VAL A 392 35.13 -23.99 -11.24
N ALA A 393 35.91 -25.07 -11.15
CA ALA A 393 37.13 -25.24 -11.94
C ALA A 393 36.81 -25.30 -13.45
N ALA A 394 37.32 -24.32 -14.22
CA ALA A 394 37.03 -24.17 -15.65
C ALA A 394 37.70 -25.26 -16.51
N ARG A 395 38.83 -25.80 -16.02
CA ARG A 395 39.63 -26.90 -16.58
C ARG A 395 40.13 -27.78 -15.43
N SER A 396 40.70 -28.95 -15.71
CA SER A 396 41.40 -29.72 -14.68
C SER A 396 42.69 -29.02 -14.28
N LEU A 397 42.90 -28.86 -12.97
CA LEU A 397 44.02 -28.15 -12.37
C LEU A 397 44.93 -29.14 -11.61
N PRO A 398 46.25 -29.09 -11.77
CA PRO A 398 47.16 -29.90 -10.96
C PRO A 398 47.17 -29.44 -9.50
N ALA A 399 47.82 -30.20 -8.62
CA ALA A 399 48.11 -29.73 -7.26
C ALA A 399 49.10 -28.56 -7.31
N PHE A 400 48.98 -27.64 -6.34
CA PHE A 400 49.81 -26.45 -6.17
C PHE A 400 49.75 -25.42 -7.32
N HIS A 401 48.67 -25.46 -8.12
CA HIS A 401 48.40 -24.47 -9.16
C HIS A 401 47.75 -23.20 -8.59
N VAL A 402 48.31 -22.02 -8.89
CA VAL A 402 47.76 -20.72 -8.46
C VAL A 402 46.55 -20.36 -9.34
N LEU A 403 45.40 -20.13 -8.71
CA LEU A 403 44.14 -19.82 -9.38
C LEU A 403 44.17 -18.43 -10.03
N THR A 404 44.22 -18.42 -11.35
CA THR A 404 44.05 -17.23 -12.19
C THR A 404 42.58 -17.01 -12.55
N ALA A 405 42.25 -15.83 -13.10
CA ALA A 405 40.89 -15.55 -13.60
C ALA A 405 40.45 -16.49 -14.75
N ALA A 406 41.39 -17.14 -15.45
CA ALA A 406 41.09 -18.11 -16.52
C ALA A 406 40.79 -19.53 -15.99
N ASP A 407 41.10 -19.81 -14.72
CA ASP A 407 40.89 -21.13 -14.10
C ASP A 407 39.50 -21.30 -13.47
N VAL A 408 38.72 -20.22 -13.40
CA VAL A 408 37.45 -20.15 -12.66
C VAL A 408 36.27 -19.89 -13.61
N ARG A 409 35.21 -20.70 -13.49
CA ARG A 409 33.94 -20.56 -14.19
C ARG A 409 32.85 -20.18 -13.19
N GLY A 410 32.13 -19.09 -13.46
CA GLY A 410 31.15 -18.50 -12.54
C GLY A 410 31.55 -17.06 -12.15
N ARG A 411 30.88 -16.49 -11.14
CA ARG A 411 31.30 -15.19 -10.58
C ARG A 411 32.55 -15.42 -9.72
N PRO A 412 33.69 -14.78 -10.01
CA PRO A 412 34.89 -14.98 -9.21
C PRO A 412 34.70 -14.37 -7.82
N ASP A 413 34.74 -15.22 -6.81
CA ASP A 413 34.77 -14.79 -5.42
C ASP A 413 36.14 -14.13 -5.15
N GLY A 414 36.17 -12.86 -4.74
CA GLY A 414 37.42 -12.07 -4.67
C GLY A 414 38.48 -12.63 -3.70
N ASN A 415 38.09 -13.61 -2.88
CA ASN A 415 38.92 -14.33 -1.95
C ASN A 415 39.60 -15.58 -2.55
N SER A 416 39.10 -16.16 -3.66
CA SER A 416 39.67 -17.38 -4.25
C SER A 416 40.85 -17.13 -5.19
N LEU A 417 40.81 -16.05 -5.98
CA LEU A 417 41.89 -15.66 -6.89
C LEU A 417 43.20 -15.37 -6.13
N GLY A 418 44.33 -15.86 -6.66
CA GLY A 418 45.66 -15.78 -6.04
C GLY A 418 45.94 -16.84 -4.96
N ARG A 419 44.96 -17.68 -4.60
CA ARG A 419 45.21 -18.92 -3.82
C ARG A 419 45.66 -20.05 -4.72
N TYR A 420 46.30 -21.06 -4.16
CA TYR A 420 46.65 -22.29 -4.89
C TYR A 420 45.77 -23.49 -4.51
N THR A 421 45.63 -24.44 -5.43
CA THR A 421 45.05 -25.76 -5.17
C THR A 421 45.97 -26.58 -4.26
N VAL A 422 45.44 -27.22 -3.21
CA VAL A 422 46.28 -28.11 -2.35
C VAL A 422 46.38 -29.53 -2.93
N ARG A 423 45.38 -29.95 -3.70
CA ARG A 423 45.31 -31.24 -4.41
C ARG A 423 44.84 -30.99 -5.84
N ALA A 424 45.00 -31.97 -6.73
CA ALA A 424 44.48 -31.84 -8.09
C ALA A 424 42.94 -31.70 -8.09
N VAL A 425 42.41 -30.80 -8.92
CA VAL A 425 40.99 -30.48 -9.02
C VAL A 425 40.51 -30.80 -10.43
N ALA A 426 39.56 -31.72 -10.57
CA ALA A 426 38.96 -32.02 -11.86
C ALA A 426 38.10 -30.86 -12.38
N GLN A 427 38.04 -30.69 -13.70
CA GLN A 427 37.11 -29.77 -14.36
C GLN A 427 35.68 -30.00 -13.86
N GLY A 428 34.93 -28.92 -13.59
CA GLY A 428 33.55 -29.01 -13.11
C GLY A 428 33.39 -29.19 -11.59
N ARG A 429 34.47 -29.38 -10.81
CA ARG A 429 34.40 -29.41 -9.34
C ARG A 429 34.31 -28.00 -8.73
N PRO A 430 33.47 -27.75 -7.70
CA PRO A 430 33.45 -26.48 -6.98
C PRO A 430 34.74 -26.21 -6.20
N LEU A 431 35.14 -24.94 -6.16
CA LEU A 431 36.37 -24.43 -5.53
C LEU A 431 36.05 -23.83 -4.15
N HIS A 432 35.94 -24.67 -3.13
CA HIS A 432 35.71 -24.21 -1.76
C HIS A 432 36.95 -23.56 -1.16
N THR A 433 36.82 -22.33 -0.63
CA THR A 433 37.94 -21.54 -0.06
C THR A 433 38.67 -22.22 1.12
N ARG A 434 38.07 -23.26 1.72
CA ARG A 434 38.68 -24.11 2.77
C ARG A 434 39.60 -25.22 2.22
N GLU A 435 39.44 -25.63 0.96
CA GLU A 435 40.27 -26.64 0.27
C GLU A 435 41.48 -26.01 -0.45
N LEU A 436 41.57 -24.68 -0.44
CA LEU A 436 42.63 -23.90 -1.09
C LEU A 436 43.69 -23.42 -0.09
N GLY A 437 44.90 -23.18 -0.59
CA GLY A 437 45.96 -22.53 0.16
C GLY A 437 45.65 -21.07 0.53
N PRO A 438 46.54 -20.41 1.30
CA PRO A 438 46.55 -18.95 1.40
C PRO A 438 46.80 -18.30 0.04
N LYS A 439 46.59 -16.98 -0.04
CA LYS A 439 47.01 -16.21 -1.22
C LYS A 439 48.54 -16.12 -1.25
N LEU A 440 49.14 -16.37 -2.41
CA LEU A 440 50.55 -16.10 -2.68
C LEU A 440 50.68 -14.83 -3.53
N PRO A 441 51.78 -14.06 -3.43
CA PRO A 441 52.08 -13.01 -4.40
C PRO A 441 52.30 -13.60 -5.81
N ASP A 442 51.95 -12.84 -6.83
CA ASP A 442 52.06 -13.27 -8.22
C ASP A 442 53.50 -13.66 -8.60
N GLY A 443 53.63 -14.71 -9.41
CA GLY A 443 54.93 -15.20 -9.91
C GLY A 443 55.80 -15.96 -8.89
N VAL A 444 55.44 -16.04 -7.60
CA VAL A 444 56.34 -16.61 -6.55
C VAL A 444 56.73 -18.08 -6.78
N LEU A 445 55.91 -18.88 -7.46
CA LEU A 445 56.23 -20.27 -7.82
C LEU A 445 56.98 -20.43 -9.15
N VAL A 446 57.15 -19.36 -9.94
CA VAL A 446 57.89 -19.42 -11.21
C VAL A 446 59.38 -19.66 -10.92
N GLY A 447 59.98 -20.64 -11.58
CA GLY A 447 61.38 -21.04 -11.33
C GLY A 447 61.59 -21.82 -10.04
N ARG A 448 60.53 -22.33 -9.40
CA ARG A 448 60.62 -23.26 -8.27
C ARG A 448 60.10 -24.65 -8.65
N SER A 449 60.75 -25.69 -8.14
CA SER A 449 60.20 -27.06 -8.15
C SER A 449 59.62 -27.37 -6.78
N ILE A 450 58.61 -28.24 -6.75
CA ILE A 450 57.89 -28.64 -5.54
C ILE A 450 58.38 -30.02 -5.10
N VAL A 451 58.80 -30.14 -3.84
CA VAL A 451 59.41 -31.34 -3.28
C VAL A 451 58.77 -31.67 -1.94
N ALA A 452 58.52 -32.96 -1.67
CA ALA A 452 58.15 -33.46 -0.35
C ALA A 452 59.40 -33.97 0.38
N LEU A 453 59.58 -33.58 1.65
CA LEU A 453 60.81 -33.83 2.41
C LEU A 453 60.53 -34.52 3.76
N PRO A 454 61.43 -35.42 4.22
CA PRO A 454 61.46 -35.87 5.61
C PRO A 454 61.94 -34.73 6.52
N ALA A 455 61.05 -34.18 7.36
CA ALA A 455 61.35 -33.06 8.26
C ALA A 455 60.97 -33.39 9.71
N ALA A 456 61.95 -33.88 10.47
CA ALA A 456 61.74 -34.38 11.83
C ALA A 456 61.35 -33.27 12.83
N GLY A 457 60.30 -33.51 13.62
CA GLY A 457 59.97 -32.72 14.83
C GLY A 457 59.54 -31.27 14.66
N LEU A 458 59.39 -30.76 13.42
CA LEU A 458 59.18 -29.32 13.16
C LEU A 458 57.99 -28.96 12.27
N ALA A 459 57.35 -29.93 11.61
CA ALA A 459 56.23 -29.68 10.69
C ALA A 459 55.10 -28.85 11.33
N ASP A 460 54.80 -29.08 12.62
CA ASP A 460 53.69 -28.42 13.30
C ASP A 460 53.84 -26.91 13.51
N ARG A 461 55.05 -26.37 13.44
CA ARG A 461 55.31 -24.95 13.78
C ARG A 461 55.03 -23.97 12.64
N PHE A 462 54.94 -24.42 11.39
CA PHE A 462 54.92 -23.52 10.21
C PHE A 462 53.64 -23.67 9.39
N GLY A 463 52.93 -22.56 9.18
CA GLY A 463 51.70 -22.53 8.38
C GLY A 463 51.98 -22.64 6.88
N ARG A 464 50.98 -23.08 6.11
CA ARG A 464 51.00 -22.96 4.64
C ARG A 464 51.29 -21.51 4.25
N GLY A 465 52.13 -21.29 3.24
CA GLY A 465 52.56 -19.97 2.77
C GLY A 465 53.70 -19.32 3.57
N ALA A 466 54.19 -19.93 4.64
CA ALA A 466 55.37 -19.44 5.36
C ALA A 466 56.65 -19.58 4.51
N ARG A 467 57.56 -18.61 4.62
CA ARG A 467 58.94 -18.72 4.15
C ARG A 467 59.81 -19.24 5.31
N VAL A 468 60.75 -20.12 5.01
CA VAL A 468 61.70 -20.73 5.96
C VAL A 468 63.07 -20.90 5.31
N THR A 469 64.10 -21.11 6.13
CA THR A 469 65.42 -21.54 5.68
C THR A 469 65.64 -23.00 6.08
N LEU A 470 65.77 -23.89 5.10
CA LEU A 470 66.12 -25.29 5.37
C LEU A 470 67.63 -25.38 5.63
N VAL A 471 68.01 -26.10 6.69
CA VAL A 471 69.40 -26.43 7.02
C VAL A 471 69.53 -27.94 6.94
N VAL A 472 70.17 -28.44 5.88
CA VAL A 472 70.35 -29.87 5.68
C VAL A 472 71.70 -30.29 6.24
N VAL A 473 71.67 -31.20 7.21
CA VAL A 473 72.86 -31.86 7.76
C VAL A 473 73.02 -33.18 6.99
N PRO A 474 73.96 -33.30 6.04
CA PRO A 474 74.21 -34.56 5.36
C PRO A 474 74.63 -35.64 6.37
N ALA A 475 74.32 -36.90 6.07
CA ALA A 475 74.82 -38.01 6.88
C ALA A 475 76.36 -38.01 6.91
N ALA A 476 76.95 -38.30 8.08
CA ALA A 476 78.38 -38.49 8.17
C ALA A 476 78.78 -39.75 7.38
N PRO A 477 79.79 -39.70 6.50
CA PRO A 477 80.31 -40.90 5.86
C PRO A 477 81.00 -41.79 6.89
N GLU A 478 80.92 -43.11 6.73
CA GLU A 478 81.52 -44.07 7.68
C GLU A 478 83.05 -43.88 7.83
N THR A 479 83.71 -43.36 6.79
CA THR A 479 85.10 -42.88 6.84
C THR A 479 85.27 -41.54 6.13
N GLY A 480 85.41 -40.46 6.89
CA GLY A 480 85.75 -39.13 6.38
C GLY A 480 85.28 -37.99 7.27
N PRO A 481 85.76 -36.74 7.05
CA PRO A 481 85.20 -35.57 7.71
C PRO A 481 83.77 -35.33 7.22
N ALA A 482 82.84 -35.09 8.15
CA ALA A 482 81.46 -34.77 7.80
C ALA A 482 81.38 -33.46 7.00
N ALA A 483 80.57 -33.45 5.94
CA ALA A 483 80.35 -32.26 5.13
C ALA A 483 79.58 -31.18 5.93
N PRO A 484 79.91 -29.89 5.79
CA PRO A 484 79.25 -28.82 6.54
C PRO A 484 77.78 -28.68 6.15
N PRO A 485 76.89 -28.28 7.08
CA PRO A 485 75.45 -28.17 6.82
C PRO A 485 75.14 -27.06 5.82
N GLU A 486 74.35 -27.38 4.79
CA GLU A 486 74.00 -26.44 3.71
C GLU A 486 72.68 -25.74 3.98
N ARG A 487 72.63 -24.42 3.72
CA ARG A 487 71.45 -23.57 3.94
C ARG A 487 70.73 -23.23 2.63
N PHE A 488 69.46 -23.60 2.56
CA PHE A 488 68.54 -23.24 1.48
C PHE A 488 67.58 -22.16 2.00
N VAL A 489 67.91 -20.91 1.69
CA VAL A 489 67.15 -19.70 2.10
C VAL A 489 65.95 -19.47 1.17
N ASP A 490 64.92 -18.78 1.66
CA ASP A 490 63.69 -18.42 0.93
C ASP A 490 62.90 -19.64 0.42
N VAL A 491 62.83 -20.72 1.20
CA VAL A 491 62.01 -21.89 0.88
C VAL A 491 60.56 -21.65 1.32
N LEU A 492 59.60 -21.91 0.42
CA LEU A 492 58.18 -21.67 0.69
C LEU A 492 57.46 -22.96 1.08
N VAL A 493 56.79 -22.99 2.24
CA VAL A 493 55.96 -24.12 2.69
C VAL A 493 54.62 -24.11 1.96
N LEU A 494 54.28 -25.20 1.27
CA LEU A 494 53.03 -25.34 0.51
C LEU A 494 52.02 -26.27 1.18
N ASP A 495 52.47 -27.37 1.78
CA ASP A 495 51.60 -28.24 2.58
C ASP A 495 52.34 -28.99 3.68
N ARG A 496 51.57 -29.57 4.60
CA ARG A 496 51.99 -30.66 5.48
C ARG A 496 51.25 -31.93 5.03
N LEU A 497 51.90 -33.08 5.10
CA LEU A 497 51.24 -34.36 4.80
C LEU A 497 51.25 -35.23 6.05
N ASP A 498 50.09 -35.77 6.41
CA ASP A 498 49.91 -36.68 7.55
C ASP A 498 50.41 -38.11 7.22
N ARG A 499 51.58 -38.20 6.56
CA ARG A 499 52.18 -39.46 6.07
C ARG A 499 53.68 -39.46 6.33
N ASP A 500 54.08 -40.34 7.25
CA ASP A 500 55.46 -40.80 7.37
C ASP A 500 55.91 -41.44 6.03
N PRO A 501 57.11 -41.15 5.48
CA PRO A 501 58.19 -40.34 6.03
C PRO A 501 58.23 -38.85 5.59
N TYR A 502 57.17 -38.30 4.97
CA TYR A 502 57.21 -37.00 4.27
C TYR A 502 56.29 -35.92 4.88
N PRO A 503 56.55 -35.37 6.08
CA PRO A 503 55.62 -34.46 6.75
C PRO A 503 55.54 -33.03 6.14
N LEU A 504 56.41 -32.65 5.21
CA LEU A 504 56.47 -31.27 4.67
C LEU A 504 56.60 -31.23 3.14
N VAL A 505 55.79 -30.37 2.49
CA VAL A 505 55.87 -30.06 1.05
C VAL A 505 56.31 -28.62 0.85
N VAL A 506 57.39 -28.41 0.09
CA VAL A 506 58.04 -27.11 -0.10
C VAL A 506 58.28 -26.77 -1.56
N ALA A 507 58.34 -25.47 -1.88
CA ALA A 507 58.78 -24.95 -3.17
C ALA A 507 60.17 -24.29 -3.06
N VAL A 508 61.13 -24.86 -3.77
CA VAL A 508 62.56 -24.51 -3.75
C VAL A 508 63.01 -24.10 -5.15
N SER A 509 63.96 -23.18 -5.28
CA SER A 509 64.49 -22.78 -6.60
C SER A 509 64.99 -23.99 -7.39
N SER A 510 64.52 -24.14 -8.64
CA SER A 510 64.76 -25.33 -9.46
C SER A 510 66.25 -25.66 -9.63
N THR A 511 67.09 -24.63 -9.74
CA THR A 511 68.57 -24.74 -9.85
C THR A 511 69.26 -25.33 -8.61
N ARG A 512 68.54 -25.54 -7.51
CA ARG A 512 69.05 -26.14 -6.26
C ARG A 512 68.34 -27.43 -5.86
N VAL A 513 67.33 -27.87 -6.60
CA VAL A 513 66.46 -28.99 -6.21
C VAL A 513 67.18 -30.33 -6.28
N ASP A 514 67.97 -30.59 -7.31
CA ASP A 514 68.73 -31.84 -7.43
C ASP A 514 69.79 -31.97 -6.31
N ARG A 515 70.41 -30.85 -5.93
CA ARG A 515 71.36 -30.76 -4.81
C ARG A 515 70.70 -30.95 -3.46
N LEU A 516 69.50 -30.39 -3.27
CA LEU A 516 68.68 -30.62 -2.07
C LEU A 516 68.30 -32.11 -1.97
N LEU A 517 67.79 -32.70 -3.06
CA LEU A 517 67.42 -34.11 -3.12
C LEU A 517 68.62 -35.03 -2.78
N ALA A 518 69.79 -34.78 -3.38
CA ALA A 518 71.02 -35.52 -3.10
C ALA A 518 71.44 -35.47 -1.62
N LEU A 519 71.34 -34.32 -0.95
CA LEU A 519 71.64 -34.20 0.48
C LEU A 519 70.57 -34.86 1.37
N THR A 520 69.30 -34.81 0.96
CA THR A 520 68.17 -35.39 1.72
C THR A 520 68.02 -36.91 1.55
N ALA A 521 68.75 -37.53 0.62
CA ALA A 521 68.71 -38.98 0.39
C ALA A 521 69.31 -39.82 1.55
N GLY A 522 69.92 -39.17 2.53
CA GLY A 522 70.35 -39.78 3.79
C GLY A 522 70.58 -38.81 4.96
N GLY A 523 70.64 -37.50 4.71
CA GLY A 523 70.84 -36.48 5.74
C GLY A 523 69.58 -36.10 6.55
N ALA A 524 69.80 -35.51 7.72
CA ALA A 524 68.74 -34.93 8.54
C ALA A 524 68.39 -33.51 8.08
N VAL A 525 67.10 -33.25 7.84
CA VAL A 525 66.60 -31.91 7.48
C VAL A 525 66.12 -31.18 8.72
N HIS A 526 66.78 -30.08 9.06
CA HIS A 526 66.32 -29.15 10.09
C HIS A 526 65.71 -27.91 9.42
N VAL A 527 64.66 -27.35 10.02
CA VAL A 527 63.97 -26.15 9.52
C VAL A 527 64.24 -25.01 10.48
N VAL A 528 64.81 -23.92 9.97
CA VAL A 528 65.11 -22.69 10.71
C VAL A 528 64.24 -21.56 10.16
N VAL A 529 63.84 -20.65 11.04
CA VAL A 529 63.13 -19.41 10.67
C VAL A 529 64.14 -18.27 10.73
N ASP A 530 64.11 -17.42 9.71
CA ASP A 530 64.67 -16.06 9.71
C ASP A 530 63.51 -15.06 9.83
#